data_AF-A0A968A096-F1
#
_entry.id   AF-A0A968A096-F1
#
_cell.length_a   1.000
_cell.length_b   1.000
_cell.length_c   1.000
_cell.angle_alpha   90.00
_cell.angle_beta   90.00
_cell.angle_gamma   90.00
#
_symmetry.space_group_name_H-M   'P 1'
#
loop_
_entity.id
_entity.type
_entity.pdbx_description
1 polymer ?
#
loop_
_entity_poly.entity_id
_entity_poly.type
_entity_poly.pdbx_seq_one_letter_code
_entity_poly.pdbx_strand_id
1 'polypeptide(L)'
;GGYNGQLGVYGIPSGRHIFTVPVFSQAAVNGYGYSEETKAMLNTSHGFVPWGDAHHPELSQTNGETDGRWIFINENNTPRVARIGLD
;
A
#
# COMPACT_ATOMS: atom_id res chain seq x y z
N GLY A 1 4.67 0.99 -6.98
CA GLY A 1 5.77 0.99 -6.00
C GLY A 1 6.70 2.12 -6.33
N GLY A 2 7.48 2.56 -5.35
CA GLY A 2 8.32 3.76 -5.40
C GLY A 2 7.52 5.03 -5.13
N TYR A 3 7.93 6.13 -5.75
CA TYR A 3 7.38 7.48 -5.57
C TYR A 3 5.90 7.66 -5.88
N ASN A 4 5.22 6.65 -6.45
CA ASN A 4 3.77 6.69 -6.56
C ASN A 4 3.08 6.40 -5.21
N GLY A 5 3.76 5.78 -4.25
CA GLY A 5 3.26 5.48 -2.91
C GLY A 5 2.20 4.37 -2.87
N GLN A 6 2.10 3.55 -3.92
CA GLN A 6 1.06 2.51 -4.04
C GLN A 6 1.68 1.12 -4.26
N LEU A 7 0.91 0.09 -3.95
CA LEU A 7 1.26 -1.30 -4.23
C LEU A 7 0.68 -1.72 -5.59
N GLY A 8 1.52 -2.18 -6.51
CA GLY A 8 1.08 -2.69 -7.82
C GLY A 8 0.99 -4.21 -7.83
N VAL A 9 -0.05 -4.76 -8.43
CA VAL A 9 -0.29 -6.20 -8.58
C VAL A 9 -0.05 -6.58 -10.04
N TYR A 10 0.83 -7.55 -10.27
CA TYR A 10 1.25 -7.99 -11.60
C TYR A 10 1.05 -9.49 -11.77
N GLY A 11 0.59 -9.90 -12.96
CA GLY A 11 0.42 -11.31 -13.31
C GLY A 11 1.67 -11.90 -13.95
N ILE A 12 2.26 -12.90 -13.32
CA ILE A 12 3.41 -13.66 -13.84
C ILE A 12 2.90 -14.94 -14.53
N PRO A 13 3.39 -15.31 -15.73
CA PRO A 13 4.54 -14.74 -16.45
C PRO A 13 4.21 -13.57 -17.39
N SER A 14 2.94 -13.16 -17.50
CA SER A 14 2.53 -12.18 -18.52
C SER A 14 3.12 -10.77 -18.37
N GLY A 15 3.61 -10.41 -17.18
CA GLY A 15 4.10 -9.06 -16.85
C GLY A 15 3.01 -7.99 -16.85
N ARG A 16 1.74 -8.35 -17.05
CA ARG A 16 0.63 -7.40 -17.12
C ARG A 16 0.31 -6.86 -15.74
N HIS A 17 0.10 -5.55 -15.67
CA HIS A 17 -0.50 -4.89 -14.52
C HIS A 17 -1.96 -5.30 -14.39
N ILE A 18 -2.34 -5.81 -13.22
CA ILE A 18 -3.71 -6.24 -12.90
C ILE A 18 -4.44 -5.13 -12.15
N PHE A 19 -3.82 -4.60 -11.10
CA PHE A 19 -4.48 -3.65 -10.21
C PHE A 19 -3.47 -2.84 -9.37
N THR A 20 -3.85 -1.62 -8.99
CA THR A 20 -3.10 -0.79 -8.04
C THR A 20 -3.88 -0.68 -6.75
N VAL A 21 -3.30 -1.15 -5.64
CA VAL A 21 -3.84 -0.97 -4.29
C VAL A 21 -3.32 0.36 -3.73
N PRO A 22 -4.19 1.33 -3.37
CA PRO A 22 -3.76 2.56 -2.72
C PRO A 22 -3.23 2.31 -1.31
N VAL A 23 -2.15 3.00 -0.94
CA VAL A 23 -1.47 2.87 0.36
C VAL A 23 -1.11 4.25 0.94
N PHE A 24 -0.05 4.90 0.45
CA PHE A 24 0.51 6.13 1.04
C PHE A 24 0.19 7.41 0.26
N SER A 25 -0.46 7.28 -0.90
CA SER A 25 -0.88 8.39 -1.75
C SER A 25 -2.39 8.39 -1.95
N GLN A 26 -2.97 9.57 -2.18
CA GLN A 26 -4.37 9.69 -2.59
C GLN A 26 -4.61 9.00 -3.94
N ALA A 27 -5.78 8.37 -4.09
CA ALA A 27 -6.21 7.76 -5.33
C ALA A 27 -7.63 8.20 -5.69
N ALA A 28 -7.73 9.20 -6.57
CA ALA A 28 -9.01 9.76 -6.99
C ALA A 28 -9.90 8.74 -7.73
N VAL A 29 -9.29 7.75 -8.38
CA VAL A 29 -10.01 6.71 -9.15
C VAL A 29 -11.00 5.90 -8.31
N ASN A 30 -10.72 5.72 -7.02
CA ASN A 30 -11.56 4.95 -6.10
C ASN A 30 -11.87 5.69 -4.78
N GLY A 31 -11.53 6.98 -4.70
CA GLY A 31 -11.82 7.82 -3.54
C GLY A 31 -10.92 7.59 -2.32
N TYR A 32 -9.85 6.77 -2.42
CA TYR A 32 -8.93 6.56 -1.31
C TYR A 32 -8.20 7.86 -0.92
N GLY A 33 -8.30 8.24 0.34
CA GLY A 33 -7.81 9.51 0.85
C GLY A 33 -8.78 10.69 0.62
N TYR A 34 -10.00 10.42 0.16
CA TYR A 34 -11.10 11.37 0.03
C TYR A 34 -12.37 10.94 0.76
N SER A 35 -12.60 9.63 0.97
CA SER A 35 -13.74 9.10 1.72
C SER A 35 -13.50 9.18 3.23
N GLU A 36 -14.56 9.26 4.06
CA GLU A 36 -14.41 9.32 5.53
C GLU A 36 -13.64 8.12 6.09
N GLU A 37 -13.83 6.94 5.49
CA GLU A 37 -13.18 5.69 5.90
C GLU A 37 -11.67 5.70 5.61
N THR A 38 -11.23 6.48 4.62
CA THR A 38 -9.84 6.44 4.12
C THR A 38 -9.05 7.71 4.37
N LYS A 39 -9.70 8.84 4.67
CA LYS A 39 -9.03 10.11 5.03
C LYS A 39 -8.01 9.92 6.15
N ALA A 40 -8.39 9.18 7.18
CA ALA A 40 -7.52 8.92 8.34
C ALA A 40 -6.25 8.12 7.98
N MET A 41 -6.27 7.32 6.91
CA MET A 41 -5.13 6.49 6.49
C MET A 41 -3.92 7.32 6.03
N LEU A 42 -4.15 8.58 5.65
CA LEU A 42 -3.10 9.50 5.19
C LEU A 42 -2.72 10.55 6.24
N ASN A 43 -3.27 10.45 7.46
CA ASN A 43 -2.87 11.30 8.57
C ASN A 43 -1.70 10.69 9.33
N THR A 44 -0.74 11.55 9.67
CA THR A 44 0.40 11.22 10.52
C THR A 44 0.31 12.03 11.82
N SER A 45 1.22 11.77 12.77
CA SER A 45 1.39 12.61 13.95
C SER A 45 1.75 14.07 13.62
N HIS A 46 2.13 14.36 12.37
CA HIS A 46 2.49 15.70 11.87
C HIS A 46 1.46 16.24 10.86
N GLY A 47 0.28 15.62 10.79
CA GLY A 47 -0.80 16.03 9.90
C GLY A 47 -0.89 15.20 8.62
N PHE A 48 -1.68 15.72 7.69
CA PHE A 48 -2.04 15.06 6.44
C PHE A 48 -0.90 15.02 5.44
N VAL A 49 -0.57 13.83 4.92
CA VAL A 49 0.47 13.60 3.92
C VAL A 49 -0.12 12.80 2.75
N PRO A 50 -0.45 13.44 1.61
CA PRO A 50 -1.20 12.82 0.51
C PRO A 50 -0.36 12.02 -0.49
N TRP A 51 0.91 11.75 -0.17
CA TRP A 51 1.86 11.07 -1.05
C TRP A 51 2.88 10.25 -0.25
N GLY A 52 3.57 9.32 -0.92
CA GLY A 52 4.64 8.54 -0.29
C GLY A 52 5.53 7.78 -1.27
N ASP A 53 6.60 7.21 -0.75
CA ASP A 53 7.57 6.36 -1.44
C ASP A 53 7.50 4.91 -0.90
N ALA A 54 6.69 4.07 -1.55
CA ALA A 54 6.41 2.70 -1.13
C ALA A 54 7.54 1.74 -1.56
N HIS A 55 8.32 1.20 -0.61
CA HIS A 55 9.60 0.58 -0.94
C HIS A 55 9.58 -0.96 -0.94
N HIS A 56 9.32 -1.62 0.19
CA HIS A 56 9.46 -3.08 0.32
C HIS A 56 8.15 -3.74 0.74
N PRO A 57 7.36 -4.29 -0.20
CA PRO A 57 6.24 -5.16 0.13
C PRO A 57 6.71 -6.57 0.47
N GLU A 58 6.20 -7.14 1.57
CA GLU A 58 6.49 -8.51 1.98
C GLU A 58 5.21 -9.22 2.44
N LEU A 59 5.07 -10.50 2.10
CA LEU A 59 3.91 -11.32 2.47
C LEU A 59 4.02 -11.83 3.90
N SER A 60 2.89 -11.92 4.61
CA SER A 60 2.85 -12.59 5.90
C SER A 60 3.20 -14.06 5.79
N GLN A 61 3.86 -14.57 6.83
CA GLN A 61 4.32 -15.96 6.89
C GLN A 61 3.84 -16.68 8.14
N THR A 62 3.62 -17.98 8.00
CA THR A 62 3.42 -18.93 9.09
C THR A 62 4.35 -20.13 8.86
N ASN A 63 5.16 -20.50 9.85
CA ASN A 63 6.16 -21.58 9.73
C ASN A 63 7.15 -21.42 8.55
N GLY A 64 7.48 -20.19 8.19
CA GLY A 64 8.42 -19.89 7.09
C GLY A 64 7.81 -19.94 5.69
N GLU A 65 6.50 -20.18 5.58
CA GLU A 65 5.78 -20.18 4.30
C GLU A 65 4.81 -19.01 4.23
N THR A 66 4.61 -18.44 3.03
CA THR A 66 3.64 -17.37 2.82
C THR A 66 2.23 -17.88 3.09
N ASP A 67 1.50 -17.21 3.97
CA ASP A 67 0.18 -17.67 4.42
C ASP A 67 -1.00 -16.91 3.78
N GLY A 68 -0.71 -15.94 2.91
CA GLY A 68 -1.72 -15.27 2.09
C GLY A 68 -2.69 -14.38 2.85
N ARG A 69 -2.38 -13.98 4.10
CA ARG A 69 -3.28 -13.14 4.91
C ARG A 69 -3.04 -11.65 4.72
N TRP A 70 -1.78 -11.24 4.69
CA TRP A 70 -1.39 -9.83 4.69
C TRP A 70 -0.19 -9.55 3.78
N ILE A 71 -0.10 -8.29 3.35
CA ILE A 71 1.14 -7.68 2.87
C ILE A 71 1.52 -6.56 3.83
N PHE A 72 2.79 -6.50 4.23
CA PHE A 72 3.37 -5.36 4.94
C PHE A 72 4.25 -4.56 3.99
N ILE A 73 4.16 -3.23 4.03
CA ILE A 73 4.95 -2.36 3.17
C ILE A 73 5.38 -1.09 3.92
N ASN A 74 6.61 -0.65 3.71
CA ASN A 74 7.14 0.59 4.30
C ASN A 74 7.09 1.78 3.33
N GLU A 75 7.03 2.97 3.92
CA GLU A 75 7.27 4.23 3.25
C GLU A 75 8.62 4.82 3.67
N ASN A 76 9.42 5.26 2.70
CA ASN A 76 10.78 5.71 2.96
C ASN A 76 10.91 7.22 3.26
N ASN A 77 10.14 8.07 2.57
CA ASN A 77 10.19 9.54 2.69
C ASN A 77 9.46 10.07 3.93
N THR A 78 8.33 9.45 4.31
CA THR A 78 7.60 9.72 5.55
C THR A 78 7.49 8.41 6.32
N PRO A 79 8.36 8.13 7.31
CA PRO A 79 8.48 6.79 7.91
C PRO A 79 7.15 6.27 8.47
N ARG A 80 6.48 5.41 7.70
CA ARG A 80 5.22 4.74 8.00
C ARG A 80 5.30 3.28 7.55
N VAL A 81 4.46 2.45 8.13
CA VAL A 81 4.27 1.05 7.72
C VAL A 81 2.78 0.80 7.54
N ALA A 82 2.40 0.17 6.44
CA ALA A 82 1.03 -0.23 6.15
C ALA A 82 0.91 -1.75 6.18
N ARG A 83 -0.29 -2.22 6.55
CA ARG A 83 -0.72 -3.61 6.45
C ARG A 83 -1.93 -3.67 5.50
N ILE A 84 -1.89 -4.57 4.54
CA ILE A 84 -2.92 -4.74 3.50
C ILE A 84 -3.50 -6.14 3.65
N GLY A 85 -4.83 -6.27 3.76
CA GLY A 85 -5.55 -7.55 3.74
C GLY A 85 -5.64 -8.13 2.34
N LEU A 86 -5.60 -9.46 2.23
CA LEU A 86 -5.73 -10.21 0.98
C LEU A 86 -7.06 -10.98 0.87
N ASP A 87 -8.01 -10.69 1.76
CA ASP A 87 -9.37 -11.24 1.81
C ASP A 87 -10.38 -10.51 0.91
#